data_AF-A0A4Q9L0K4-F1
#
_entry.id   AF-A0A4Q9L0K4-F1
#
_cell.length_a   1.000
_cell.length_b   1.000
_cell.length_c   1.000
_cell.angle_alpha   90.00
_cell.angle_beta   90.00
_cell.angle_gamma   90.00
#
_symmetry.space_group_name_H-M   'P 1'
#
loop_
_entity.id
_entity.type
_entity.pdbx_description
1 polymer ?
#
loop_
_entity_poly.entity_id
_entity_poly.type
_entity_poly.pdbx_seq_one_letter_code
_entity_poly.pdbx_strand_id
1 'polypeptide(L)'
;MFFYIFLCKAALPPENSSRVILEDPTIINKMHMKISYDDIKVDNSIAEECISKILDKININKKDQMLKIASFYFNELRDYIKEELHPFLIHFTTLICIIVYNDYNEKDFKAYQPELLFNMICFGKFLEISKEDRAIKKIVQDVFIKFVTNKVKNSCWLNFKKIYEMRGAIVYSIAESFIKGDKTDLIALQDIKIQFMEGLKSSTLSDFLSIATFEKLFFFFSYFKWRYFNNFIDSYSADTSYHNSRQFICIVNGNKRIEDIKTVVESLSSDVNAKFTDQRYKEVLKFISEKFVAKVLKNPNGFDEIFDFEKNISNFQNKPEDPNFPLVFLQLLCEESDVIFIKTLYDFLKEKTTEQYHKY
;
A
#
# COMPACT_ATOMS: atom_id res chain seq x y z
N MET A 1 -8.56 -16.31 4.49
CA MET A 1 -8.50 -15.18 3.52
C MET A 1 -7.18 -14.43 3.55
N PHE A 2 -6.69 -13.96 4.71
CA PHE A 2 -5.32 -13.41 4.85
C PHE A 2 -4.22 -14.38 4.38
N PHE A 3 -4.49 -15.69 4.44
CA PHE A 3 -3.64 -16.75 3.91
C PHE A 3 -3.48 -16.71 2.39
N TYR A 4 -4.51 -16.31 1.65
CA TYR A 4 -4.54 -16.38 0.20
C TYR A 4 -3.67 -15.28 -0.45
N ILE A 5 -3.71 -14.07 0.11
CA ILE A 5 -2.99 -12.91 -0.42
C ILE A 5 -1.50 -12.98 -0.10
N PHE A 6 -1.14 -13.43 1.11
CA PHE A 6 0.28 -13.57 1.47
C PHE A 6 0.98 -14.62 0.61
N LEU A 7 0.27 -15.68 0.22
CA LEU A 7 0.87 -16.83 -0.44
C LEU A 7 0.88 -16.77 -1.95
N CYS A 8 -0.16 -16.23 -2.58
CA CYS A 8 -0.13 -15.98 -4.02
C CYS A 8 0.93 -14.93 -4.41
N LYS A 9 1.27 -14.00 -3.50
CA LYS A 9 2.34 -12.99 -3.70
C LYS A 9 3.73 -13.46 -3.25
N ALA A 10 3.83 -14.34 -2.24
CA ALA A 10 5.12 -14.86 -1.75
C ALA A 10 5.62 -16.06 -2.56
N ALA A 11 4.74 -16.86 -3.17
CA ALA A 11 5.11 -18.03 -3.95
C ALA A 11 5.59 -17.72 -5.39
N LEU A 12 5.53 -16.46 -5.82
CA LEU A 12 5.91 -16.05 -7.18
C LEU A 12 6.80 -14.80 -7.12
N PRO A 13 8.12 -14.94 -7.35
CA PRO A 13 8.99 -13.80 -7.59
C PRO A 13 8.44 -12.94 -8.75
N PRO A 14 8.72 -11.62 -8.78
CA PRO A 14 8.24 -10.71 -9.83
C PRO A 14 8.59 -11.15 -11.26
N GLU A 15 9.61 -12.00 -11.42
CA GLU A 15 10.11 -12.47 -12.72
C GLU A 15 9.62 -13.87 -13.14
N ASN A 16 9.00 -14.66 -12.23
CA ASN A 16 8.45 -15.98 -12.57
C ASN A 16 7.04 -15.87 -13.17
N SER A 17 7.01 -15.51 -14.45
CA SER A 17 5.81 -15.27 -15.26
C SER A 17 5.11 -16.54 -15.79
N SER A 18 5.56 -17.75 -15.44
CA SER A 18 5.05 -18.97 -16.09
C SER A 18 3.80 -19.58 -15.43
N ARG A 19 3.49 -19.23 -14.16
CA ARG A 19 2.25 -19.61 -13.47
C ARG A 19 1.78 -18.51 -12.53
N VAL A 20 1.60 -17.32 -13.09
CA VAL A 20 0.86 -16.26 -12.43
C VAL A 20 -0.60 -16.71 -12.41
N ILE A 21 -1.22 -16.84 -11.24
CA ILE A 21 -2.68 -16.60 -11.19
C ILE A 21 -2.78 -15.14 -11.62
N LEU A 22 -3.07 -14.95 -12.91
CA LEU A 22 -2.70 -13.77 -13.71
C LEU A 22 -3.19 -12.45 -13.14
N GLU A 23 -4.17 -12.51 -12.25
CA GLU A 23 -4.58 -11.45 -11.34
C GLU A 23 -5.42 -12.13 -10.26
N ASP A 24 -5.42 -11.60 -9.03
CA ASP A 24 -6.34 -12.08 -8.00
C ASP A 24 -7.79 -11.97 -8.55
N PRO A 25 -8.55 -13.07 -8.67
CA PRO A 25 -9.89 -13.03 -9.26
C PRO A 25 -10.87 -12.15 -8.46
N THR A 26 -10.57 -11.84 -7.20
CA THR A 26 -11.33 -10.86 -6.40
C THR A 26 -11.05 -9.42 -6.86
N ILE A 27 -9.87 -9.15 -7.40
CA ILE A 27 -9.47 -7.86 -7.99
C ILE A 27 -10.09 -7.67 -9.38
N ILE A 28 -10.10 -8.71 -10.23
CA ILE A 28 -10.67 -8.66 -11.60
C ILE A 28 -12.16 -8.31 -11.57
N ASN A 29 -12.90 -8.86 -10.62
CA ASN A 29 -14.36 -8.66 -10.52
C ASN A 29 -14.78 -7.53 -9.57
N LYS A 30 -13.82 -6.75 -9.02
CA LYS A 30 -14.06 -5.78 -7.92
C LYS A 30 -14.88 -6.40 -6.77
N MET A 31 -14.65 -7.68 -6.49
CA MET A 31 -15.31 -8.37 -5.39
C MET A 31 -14.57 -8.04 -4.11
N HIS A 32 -15.05 -7.02 -3.40
CA HIS A 32 -14.54 -6.67 -2.08
C HIS A 32 -15.22 -7.54 -1.02
N MET A 33 -14.46 -8.32 -0.27
CA MET A 33 -15.00 -8.87 0.97
C MET A 33 -15.22 -7.70 1.94
N LYS A 34 -16.45 -7.59 2.44
CA LYS A 34 -16.84 -6.56 3.40
C LYS A 34 -17.17 -7.25 4.71
N ILE A 35 -16.40 -6.94 5.76
CA ILE A 35 -16.63 -7.48 7.10
C ILE A 35 -17.22 -6.37 7.96
N SER A 36 -18.37 -6.63 8.60
CA SER A 36 -18.98 -5.67 9.51
C SER A 36 -18.08 -5.43 10.72
N TYR A 37 -17.98 -4.16 11.15
CA TYR A 37 -17.26 -3.77 12.37
C TYR A 37 -18.20 -3.17 13.43
N ASP A 38 -19.53 -3.36 13.30
CA ASP A 38 -20.56 -2.82 14.20
C ASP A 38 -20.30 -3.11 15.70
N ASP A 39 -19.45 -4.08 16.04
CA ASP A 39 -19.11 -4.49 17.42
C ASP A 39 -17.74 -3.98 17.95
N ILE A 40 -16.96 -3.23 17.15
CA ILE A 40 -15.59 -2.85 17.52
C ILE A 40 -15.60 -1.49 18.23
N LYS A 41 -15.78 -1.51 19.55
CA LYS A 41 -15.61 -0.35 20.43
C LYS A 41 -14.17 -0.30 20.92
N VAL A 42 -13.34 0.54 20.31
CA VAL A 42 -12.02 0.83 20.85
C VAL A 42 -11.87 2.34 21.03
N ASP A 43 -11.54 2.74 22.25
CA ASP A 43 -11.27 4.14 22.59
C ASP A 43 -9.91 4.54 22.00
N ASN A 44 -9.94 5.39 20.98
CA ASN A 44 -8.75 5.96 20.35
C ASN A 44 -8.84 7.48 20.25
N SER A 45 -9.24 8.12 21.37
CA SER A 45 -9.49 9.55 21.47
C SER A 45 -8.40 10.45 20.84
N ILE A 46 -7.12 10.12 21.00
CA ILE A 46 -6.01 10.90 20.41
C ILE A 46 -6.00 10.82 18.88
N ALA A 47 -6.17 9.62 18.31
CA ALA A 47 -6.23 9.47 16.86
C ALA A 47 -7.51 10.10 16.32
N GLU A 48 -8.64 9.93 17.00
CA GLU A 48 -9.92 10.54 16.62
C GLU A 48 -9.83 12.07 16.56
N GLU A 49 -9.17 12.70 17.54
CA GLU A 49 -8.94 14.16 17.52
C GLU A 49 -8.10 14.58 16.30
N CYS A 50 -7.05 13.82 15.99
CA CYS A 50 -6.19 14.09 14.84
C CYS A 50 -6.95 13.92 13.51
N ILE A 51 -7.73 12.83 13.38
CA ILE A 51 -8.55 12.52 12.22
C ILE A 51 -9.63 13.61 12.03
N SER A 52 -10.29 14.02 13.11
CA SER A 52 -11.29 15.10 13.10
C SER A 52 -10.70 16.41 12.57
N LYS A 53 -9.50 16.81 13.03
CA LYS A 53 -8.79 17.99 12.52
C LYS A 53 -8.45 17.90 11.02
N ILE A 54 -8.19 16.70 10.50
CA ILE A 54 -7.96 16.48 9.07
C ILE A 54 -9.27 16.63 8.31
N LEU A 55 -10.34 15.98 8.77
CA LEU A 55 -11.67 16.02 8.16
C LEU A 55 -12.26 17.43 8.13
N ASP A 56 -11.95 18.28 9.12
CA ASP A 56 -12.41 19.66 9.15
C ASP A 56 -11.87 20.54 8.03
N LYS A 57 -10.74 20.16 7.44
CA LYS A 57 -10.15 20.87 6.30
C LYS A 57 -10.75 20.44 4.96
N ILE A 58 -11.68 19.48 4.95
CA ILE A 58 -12.17 18.83 3.74
C ILE A 58 -13.70 18.94 3.69
N ASN A 59 -14.22 19.34 2.53
CA ASN A 59 -15.65 19.46 2.31
C ASN A 59 -16.26 18.09 1.98
N ILE A 60 -16.55 17.29 3.00
CA ILE A 60 -17.22 15.98 2.91
C ILE A 60 -18.47 16.01 3.80
N ASN A 61 -19.57 15.46 3.29
CA ASN A 61 -20.87 15.41 3.97
C ASN A 61 -21.01 14.24 4.98
N LYS A 62 -20.08 13.28 4.98
CA LYS A 62 -20.09 12.06 5.80
C LYS A 62 -18.92 12.00 6.79
N LYS A 63 -18.61 13.12 7.45
CA LYS A 63 -17.44 13.24 8.35
C LYS A 63 -17.46 12.20 9.48
N ASP A 64 -18.61 12.00 10.12
CA ASP A 64 -18.71 11.08 11.27
C ASP A 64 -18.47 9.62 10.87
N GLN A 65 -19.00 9.20 9.71
CA GLN A 65 -18.74 7.87 9.17
C GLN A 65 -17.27 7.70 8.78
N MET A 66 -16.68 8.75 8.20
CA MET A 66 -15.26 8.74 7.81
C MET A 66 -14.33 8.71 9.03
N LEU A 67 -14.68 9.42 10.10
CA LEU A 67 -13.98 9.38 11.38
C LEU A 67 -13.97 7.96 11.94
N LYS A 68 -15.12 7.28 11.99
CA LYS A 68 -15.24 5.90 12.48
C LYS A 68 -14.38 4.93 11.69
N ILE A 69 -14.49 4.95 10.37
CA ILE A 69 -13.76 3.98 9.55
C ILE A 69 -12.25 4.23 9.56
N ALA A 70 -11.80 5.49 9.47
CA ALA A 70 -10.38 5.81 9.56
C ALA A 70 -9.80 5.45 10.94
N SER A 71 -10.56 5.68 12.01
CA SER A 71 -10.17 5.31 13.38
C SER A 71 -10.06 3.80 13.53
N PHE A 72 -11.01 3.05 12.96
CA PHE A 72 -10.95 1.58 12.91
C PHE A 72 -9.69 1.08 12.21
N TYR A 73 -9.44 1.52 10.96
CA TYR A 73 -8.25 1.11 10.21
C TYR A 73 -6.96 1.43 10.97
N PHE A 74 -6.85 2.64 11.54
CA PHE A 74 -5.69 3.04 12.31
C PHE A 74 -5.53 2.21 13.60
N ASN A 75 -6.62 1.93 14.30
CA ASN A 75 -6.58 1.09 15.49
C ASN A 75 -6.02 -0.30 15.19
N GLU A 76 -6.46 -0.92 14.09
CA GLU A 76 -5.96 -2.25 13.71
C GLU A 76 -4.50 -2.23 13.27
N LEU A 77 -4.06 -1.19 12.55
CA LEU A 77 -2.68 -1.16 12.03
C LEU A 77 -1.64 -0.77 13.08
N ARG A 78 -2.00 0.02 14.11
CA ARG A 78 -1.03 0.58 15.07
C ARG A 78 -0.25 -0.50 15.83
N ASP A 79 -0.86 -1.66 16.07
CA ASP A 79 -0.26 -2.77 16.80
C ASP A 79 0.85 -3.48 15.99
N TYR A 80 0.89 -3.25 14.69
CA TYR A 80 1.84 -3.89 13.77
C TYR A 80 3.07 -3.02 13.51
N ILE A 81 2.96 -1.70 13.67
CA ILE A 81 3.98 -0.71 13.27
C ILE A 81 4.52 0.05 14.49
N LYS A 82 5.79 0.47 14.44
CA LYS A 82 6.43 1.27 15.49
C LYS A 82 5.69 2.59 15.76
N GLU A 83 5.56 2.95 17.03
CA GLU A 83 4.86 4.16 17.51
C GLU A 83 5.40 5.46 16.88
N GLU A 84 6.69 5.51 16.59
CA GLU A 84 7.33 6.66 15.93
C GLU A 84 6.73 7.00 14.55
N LEU A 85 6.09 6.04 13.87
CA LEU A 85 5.41 6.24 12.60
C LEU A 85 3.91 6.52 12.74
N HIS A 86 3.33 6.38 13.93
CA HIS A 86 1.88 6.54 14.14
C HIS A 86 1.34 7.89 13.68
N PRO A 87 1.99 9.05 13.94
CA PRO A 87 1.49 10.34 13.45
C PRO A 87 1.37 10.39 11.92
N PHE A 88 2.32 9.79 11.20
CA PHE A 88 2.28 9.66 9.75
C PHE A 88 1.16 8.71 9.32
N LEU A 89 1.04 7.55 9.97
CA LEU A 89 0.05 6.55 9.62
C LEU A 89 -1.39 7.02 9.86
N ILE A 90 -1.64 7.82 10.91
CA ILE A 90 -2.96 8.45 11.13
C ILE A 90 -3.35 9.29 9.92
N HIS A 91 -2.45 10.18 9.47
CA HIS A 91 -2.71 11.05 8.32
C HIS A 91 -2.91 10.24 7.03
N PHE A 92 -2.06 9.25 6.79
CA PHE A 92 -2.08 8.48 5.55
C PHE A 92 -3.33 7.60 5.49
N THR A 93 -3.66 6.94 6.59
CA THR A 93 -4.88 6.12 6.72
C THR A 93 -6.12 6.97 6.51
N THR A 94 -6.18 8.15 7.12
CA THR A 94 -7.29 9.09 6.91
C THR A 94 -7.42 9.48 5.44
N LEU A 95 -6.32 9.82 4.78
CA LEU A 95 -6.28 10.14 3.34
C LEU A 95 -6.81 8.99 2.48
N ILE A 96 -6.33 7.76 2.71
CA ILE A 96 -6.77 6.58 1.96
C ILE A 96 -8.25 6.28 2.20
N CYS A 97 -8.71 6.29 3.45
CA CYS A 97 -10.11 6.07 3.79
C CYS A 97 -11.01 7.11 3.12
N ILE A 98 -10.62 8.39 3.15
CA ILE A 98 -11.35 9.46 2.46
C ILE A 98 -11.48 9.16 0.97
N ILE A 99 -10.40 8.77 0.29
CA ILE A 99 -10.44 8.54 -1.14
C ILE A 99 -11.28 7.30 -1.49
N VAL A 100 -11.09 6.19 -0.77
CA VAL A 100 -11.72 4.90 -1.06
C VAL A 100 -13.21 4.88 -0.68
N TYR A 101 -13.58 5.52 0.43
CA TYR A 101 -14.95 5.45 0.95
C TYR A 101 -15.79 6.70 0.64
N ASN A 102 -15.28 7.69 -0.09
CA ASN A 102 -16.05 8.91 -0.41
C ASN A 102 -17.39 8.61 -1.10
N ASP A 103 -17.36 7.68 -2.06
CA ASP A 103 -18.49 7.38 -2.93
C ASP A 103 -19.44 6.31 -2.32
N TYR A 104 -19.16 5.85 -1.10
CA TYR A 104 -19.90 4.76 -0.45
C TYR A 104 -21.23 5.25 0.11
N ASN A 105 -22.28 4.41 0.10
CA ASN A 105 -23.54 4.74 0.77
C ASN A 105 -23.47 4.42 2.27
N GLU A 106 -24.40 4.95 3.08
CA GLU A 106 -24.40 4.72 4.54
C GLU A 106 -24.35 3.25 4.94
N LYS A 107 -24.97 2.35 4.15
CA LYS A 107 -24.92 0.90 4.37
C LYS A 107 -23.53 0.32 4.15
N ASP A 108 -22.75 0.90 3.24
CA ASP A 108 -21.40 0.44 2.91
C ASP A 108 -20.34 0.88 3.93
N PHE A 109 -20.64 1.91 4.74
CA PHE A 109 -19.74 2.36 5.81
C PHE A 109 -19.69 1.41 7.00
N LYS A 110 -20.61 0.46 7.13
CA LYS A 110 -20.64 -0.48 8.27
C LYS A 110 -19.66 -1.64 8.14
N ALA A 111 -18.91 -1.68 7.05
CA ALA A 111 -17.95 -2.74 6.80
C ALA A 111 -16.59 -2.18 6.36
N TYR A 112 -15.53 -2.91 6.70
CA TYR A 112 -14.19 -2.65 6.20
C TYR A 112 -13.80 -3.66 5.14
N GLN A 113 -12.83 -3.28 4.31
CA GLN A 113 -12.16 -4.15 3.34
C GLN A 113 -10.91 -4.76 3.97
N PRO A 114 -10.87 -6.07 4.26
CA PRO A 114 -9.71 -6.72 4.88
C PRO A 114 -8.45 -6.66 4.03
N GLU A 115 -8.57 -6.70 2.71
CA GLU A 115 -7.47 -6.63 1.76
C GLU A 115 -6.79 -5.25 1.81
N LEU A 116 -7.59 -4.18 1.88
CA LEU A 116 -7.07 -2.83 2.07
C LEU A 116 -6.37 -2.72 3.43
N LEU A 117 -6.95 -3.27 4.49
CA LEU A 117 -6.35 -3.21 5.84
C LEU A 117 -5.00 -3.94 5.84
N PHE A 118 -4.96 -5.13 5.25
CA PHE A 118 -3.74 -5.90 5.07
C PHE A 118 -2.67 -5.09 4.31
N ASN A 119 -3.01 -4.52 3.15
CA ASN A 119 -2.06 -3.74 2.36
C ASN A 119 -1.60 -2.46 3.08
N MET A 120 -2.46 -1.84 3.91
CA MET A 120 -2.09 -0.69 4.75
C MET A 120 -1.10 -1.07 5.85
N ILE A 121 -1.28 -2.24 6.49
CA ILE A 121 -0.31 -2.77 7.46
C ILE A 121 1.02 -3.08 6.76
N CYS A 122 0.96 -3.75 5.62
CA CYS A 122 2.14 -4.07 4.82
C CYS A 122 2.88 -2.81 4.36
N PHE A 123 2.14 -1.76 3.99
CA PHE A 123 2.70 -0.45 3.64
C PHE A 123 3.45 0.16 4.82
N GLY A 124 2.85 0.16 6.02
CA GLY A 124 3.51 0.67 7.22
C GLY A 124 4.82 -0.06 7.53
N LYS A 125 4.83 -1.40 7.38
CA LYS A 125 6.03 -2.22 7.55
C LYS A 125 7.07 -1.96 6.47
N PHE A 126 6.64 -1.77 5.22
CA PHE A 126 7.56 -1.43 4.13
C PHE A 126 8.19 -0.05 4.33
N LEU A 127 7.42 0.92 4.84
CA LEU A 127 7.94 2.23 5.22
C LEU A 127 9.01 2.10 6.33
N GLU A 128 8.76 1.28 7.35
CA GLU A 128 9.70 1.01 8.43
C GLU A 128 11.03 0.44 7.91
N ILE A 129 10.99 -0.66 7.15
CA ILE A 129 12.21 -1.29 6.62
C ILE A 129 12.94 -0.38 5.61
N SER A 130 12.22 0.47 4.86
CA SER A 130 12.83 1.44 3.94
C SER A 130 13.66 2.51 4.63
N LYS A 131 13.50 2.71 5.95
CA LYS A 131 14.31 3.65 6.75
C LYS A 131 15.42 2.95 7.55
N GLU A 132 15.25 1.66 7.85
CA GLU A 132 16.13 0.91 8.75
C GLU A 132 17.14 0.02 8.02
N ASP A 133 16.71 -0.71 6.98
CA ASP A 133 17.61 -1.57 6.22
C ASP A 133 18.38 -0.75 5.18
N ARG A 134 19.71 -0.79 5.25
CA ARG A 134 20.58 0.02 4.40
C ARG A 134 20.43 -0.30 2.91
N ALA A 135 20.22 -1.57 2.56
CA ALA A 135 20.14 -2.00 1.17
C ALA A 135 18.77 -1.64 0.57
N ILE A 136 17.68 -1.93 1.27
CA ILE A 136 16.32 -1.59 0.85
C ILE A 136 16.16 -0.07 0.78
N LYS A 137 16.63 0.66 1.80
CA LYS A 137 16.66 2.13 1.79
C LYS A 137 17.34 2.66 0.53
N LYS A 138 18.53 2.14 0.21
CA LYS A 138 19.29 2.59 -0.96
C LYS A 138 18.52 2.35 -2.27
N ILE A 139 17.90 1.17 -2.42
CA ILE A 139 17.10 0.84 -3.61
C ILE A 139 15.96 1.85 -3.79
N VAL A 140 15.13 2.02 -2.74
CA VAL A 140 13.97 2.91 -2.79
C VAL A 140 14.40 4.37 -3.01
N GLN A 141 15.47 4.79 -2.33
CA GLN A 141 16.04 6.13 -2.45
C GLN A 141 16.57 6.39 -3.87
N ASP A 142 17.32 5.47 -4.47
CA ASP A 142 17.90 5.63 -5.81
C ASP A 142 16.79 5.75 -6.87
N VAL A 143 15.76 4.91 -6.79
CA VAL A 143 14.59 4.99 -7.68
C VAL A 143 13.86 6.33 -7.50
N PHE A 144 13.62 6.74 -6.26
CA PHE A 144 12.94 8.00 -5.99
C PHE A 144 13.75 9.22 -6.45
N ILE A 145 15.06 9.25 -6.22
CA ILE A 145 15.97 10.31 -6.71
C ILE A 145 15.89 10.42 -8.23
N LYS A 146 15.97 9.28 -8.94
CA LYS A 146 15.86 9.24 -10.41
C LYS A 146 14.52 9.82 -10.86
N PHE A 147 13.44 9.44 -10.20
CA PHE A 147 12.10 9.94 -10.49
C PHE A 147 11.97 11.46 -10.29
N VAL A 148 12.36 11.98 -9.12
CA VAL A 148 12.30 13.43 -8.84
C VAL A 148 13.17 14.20 -9.83
N THR A 149 14.40 13.73 -10.08
CA THR A 149 15.33 14.37 -11.02
C THR A 149 14.73 14.45 -12.44
N ASN A 150 14.06 13.38 -12.90
CA ASN A 150 13.43 13.37 -14.21
C ASN A 150 12.20 14.29 -14.28
N LYS A 151 11.39 14.35 -13.21
CA LYS A 151 10.26 15.30 -13.14
C LYS A 151 10.73 16.76 -13.19
N VAL A 152 11.78 17.09 -12.45
CA VAL A 152 12.37 18.44 -12.43
C VAL A 152 12.96 18.80 -13.80
N LYS A 153 13.69 17.88 -14.45
CA LYS A 153 14.22 18.10 -15.82
C LYS A 153 13.12 18.38 -16.84
N ASN A 154 11.98 17.71 -16.72
CA ASN A 154 10.86 17.85 -17.65
C ASN A 154 9.95 19.04 -17.32
N SER A 155 10.10 19.69 -16.16
CA SER A 155 9.36 20.91 -15.83
C SER A 155 9.96 22.10 -16.57
N CYS A 156 9.24 22.61 -17.57
CA CYS A 156 9.66 23.67 -18.50
C CYS A 156 9.97 25.04 -17.88
N TRP A 157 9.89 25.17 -16.55
CA TRP A 157 9.92 26.43 -15.82
C TRP A 157 11.28 26.74 -15.18
N LEU A 158 12.20 25.77 -15.14
CA LEU A 158 13.53 25.94 -14.54
C LEU A 158 14.60 26.02 -15.63
N ASN A 159 15.48 27.02 -15.54
CA ASN A 159 16.66 27.12 -16.41
C ASN A 159 17.57 25.89 -16.16
N PHE A 160 18.02 25.21 -17.23
CA PHE A 160 18.93 24.06 -17.17
C PHE A 160 20.12 24.25 -16.23
N LYS A 161 20.70 25.47 -16.16
CA LYS A 161 21.80 25.79 -15.26
C LYS A 161 21.41 25.68 -13.79
N LYS A 162 20.24 26.20 -13.41
CA LYS A 162 19.69 26.10 -12.05
C LYS A 162 19.39 24.64 -11.67
N ILE A 163 18.84 23.86 -12.60
CA ILE A 163 18.57 22.41 -12.37
C ILE A 163 19.88 21.67 -12.03
N TYR A 164 20.97 21.98 -12.73
CA TYR A 164 22.27 21.36 -12.48
C TYR A 164 22.85 21.74 -11.12
N GLU A 165 22.81 23.03 -10.76
CA GLU A 165 23.30 23.55 -9.49
C GLU A 165 22.50 22.98 -8.29
N MET A 166 21.19 22.79 -8.45
CA MET A 166 20.31 22.31 -7.37
C MET A 166 20.27 20.79 -7.25
N ARG A 167 20.77 20.04 -8.24
CA ARG A 167 20.75 18.58 -8.24
C ARG A 167 21.38 17.98 -6.98
N GLY A 168 22.51 18.51 -6.53
CA GLY A 168 23.18 18.06 -5.31
C GLY A 168 22.31 18.25 -4.06
N ALA A 169 21.71 19.43 -3.91
CA ALA A 169 20.83 19.74 -2.78
C ALA A 169 19.55 18.88 -2.77
N ILE A 170 18.97 18.60 -3.93
CA ILE A 170 17.80 17.72 -4.07
C ILE A 170 18.15 16.29 -3.67
N VAL A 171 19.24 15.75 -4.21
CA VAL A 171 19.72 14.40 -3.89
C VAL A 171 19.98 14.27 -2.39
N TYR A 172 20.62 15.27 -1.79
CA TYR A 172 20.88 15.31 -0.35
C TYR A 172 19.59 15.38 0.47
N SER A 173 18.67 16.29 0.15
CA SER A 173 17.39 16.44 0.86
C SER A 173 16.51 15.19 0.77
N ILE A 174 16.50 14.53 -0.40
CA ILE A 174 15.82 13.25 -0.57
C ILE A 174 16.49 12.19 0.32
N ALA A 175 17.82 12.09 0.31
CA ALA A 175 18.56 11.12 1.13
C ALA A 175 18.23 11.27 2.63
N GLU A 176 18.26 12.51 3.13
CA GLU A 176 17.93 12.84 4.52
C GLU A 176 16.49 12.42 4.86
N SER A 177 15.54 12.54 3.93
CA SER A 177 14.14 12.15 4.18
C SER A 177 13.91 10.65 4.43
N PHE A 178 14.90 9.80 4.11
CA PHE A 178 14.85 8.36 4.41
C PHE A 178 15.59 8.01 5.71
N ILE A 179 16.14 8.99 6.43
CA ILE A 179 16.74 8.77 7.75
C ILE A 179 15.63 8.52 8.77
N LYS A 180 15.88 7.56 9.67
CA LYS A 180 14.98 7.24 10.77
C LYS A 180 14.77 8.48 11.66
N GLY A 181 13.51 8.78 11.98
CA GLY A 181 13.13 9.94 12.79
C GLY A 181 12.97 11.25 12.01
N ASP A 182 13.32 11.28 10.72
CA ASP A 182 13.07 12.44 9.88
C ASP A 182 11.56 12.67 9.66
N LYS A 183 11.15 13.94 9.69
CA LYS A 183 9.74 14.37 9.65
C LYS A 183 9.26 14.77 8.26
N THR A 184 10.13 14.75 7.24
CA THR A 184 9.79 15.18 5.88
C THR A 184 8.56 14.46 5.34
N ASP A 185 8.43 13.15 5.60
CA ASP A 185 7.29 12.38 5.12
C ASP A 185 5.96 12.84 5.72
N LEU A 186 5.95 13.14 7.02
CA LEU A 186 4.77 13.66 7.70
C LEU A 186 4.43 15.07 7.22
N ILE A 187 5.43 15.93 7.03
CA ILE A 187 5.24 17.30 6.52
C ILE A 187 4.65 17.24 5.10
N ALA A 188 5.26 16.45 4.22
CA ALA A 188 4.79 16.29 2.83
C ALA A 188 3.35 15.77 2.76
N LEU A 189 2.97 14.89 3.69
CA LEU A 189 1.62 14.35 3.79
C LEU A 189 0.61 15.38 4.34
N GLN A 190 1.01 16.19 5.33
CA GLN A 190 0.17 17.25 5.91
C GLN A 190 -0.11 18.40 4.94
N ASP A 191 0.77 18.60 3.95
CA ASP A 191 0.61 19.59 2.88
C ASP A 191 -0.37 19.16 1.77
N ILE A 192 -0.89 17.93 1.82
CA ILE A 192 -1.89 17.44 0.86
C ILE A 192 -3.27 17.96 1.22
N LYS A 193 -3.90 18.65 0.27
CA LYS A 193 -5.30 19.07 0.30
C LYS A 193 -6.12 18.19 -0.64
N ILE A 194 -7.19 17.58 -0.14
CA ILE A 194 -8.11 16.77 -0.94
C ILE A 194 -9.21 17.67 -1.51
N GLN A 195 -9.51 17.51 -2.80
CA GLN A 195 -10.62 18.18 -3.46
C GLN A 195 -11.43 17.20 -4.31
N PHE A 196 -12.75 17.26 -4.15
CA PHE A 196 -13.73 16.56 -4.98
C PHE A 196 -14.30 17.55 -6.00
N MET A 197 -14.28 17.21 -7.29
CA MET A 197 -14.97 18.00 -8.31
C MET A 197 -16.46 17.70 -8.28
N GLU A 198 -17.29 18.73 -8.20
CA GLU A 198 -18.75 18.58 -8.22
C GLU A 198 -19.23 17.96 -9.53
N GLY A 199 -20.25 17.09 -9.46
CA GLY A 199 -20.91 16.50 -10.63
C GLY A 199 -20.29 15.21 -11.19
N LEU A 200 -19.15 14.73 -10.67
CA LEU A 200 -18.53 13.46 -11.09
C LEU A 200 -18.76 12.38 -10.01
N LYS A 201 -19.51 11.32 -10.39
CA LYS A 201 -20.08 10.31 -9.47
C LYS A 201 -19.17 9.12 -9.14
N SER A 202 -18.04 8.94 -9.82
CA SER A 202 -17.17 7.78 -9.61
C SER A 202 -15.71 8.20 -9.68
N SER A 203 -15.00 7.96 -8.58
CA SER A 203 -13.57 8.20 -8.46
C SER A 203 -12.79 6.98 -8.98
N THR A 204 -12.18 7.12 -10.17
CA THR A 204 -11.25 6.12 -10.73
C THR A 204 -10.00 5.93 -9.86
N LEU A 205 -9.72 6.87 -8.96
CA LEU A 205 -8.67 6.79 -7.96
C LEU A 205 -9.07 5.91 -6.76
N SER A 206 -10.35 5.96 -6.35
CA SER A 206 -10.92 5.10 -5.31
C SER A 206 -10.76 3.64 -5.71
N ASP A 207 -11.21 3.30 -6.91
CA ASP A 207 -11.09 1.95 -7.46
C ASP A 207 -9.63 1.50 -7.44
N PHE A 208 -8.71 2.33 -7.94
CA PHE A 208 -7.27 2.03 -7.96
C PHE A 208 -6.69 1.77 -6.56
N LEU A 209 -7.03 2.61 -5.58
CA LEU A 209 -6.48 2.49 -4.22
C LEU A 209 -7.14 1.38 -3.40
N SER A 210 -8.41 1.04 -3.68
CA SER A 210 -9.13 -0.04 -2.99
C SER A 210 -8.50 -1.42 -3.21
N ILE A 211 -7.87 -1.64 -4.36
CA ILE A 211 -7.17 -2.88 -4.73
C ILE A 211 -5.65 -2.70 -4.76
N ALA A 212 -5.14 -1.55 -4.29
CA ALA A 212 -3.72 -1.26 -4.36
C ALA A 212 -2.93 -2.20 -3.44
N THR A 213 -1.86 -2.77 -3.98
CA THR A 213 -0.88 -3.49 -3.18
C THR A 213 -0.11 -2.53 -2.29
N PHE A 214 0.57 -3.03 -1.26
CA PHE A 214 1.35 -2.19 -0.36
C PHE A 214 2.43 -1.35 -1.09
N GLU A 215 3.04 -1.90 -2.15
CA GLU A 215 4.01 -1.18 -2.99
C GLU A 215 3.32 -0.02 -3.71
N LYS A 216 2.15 -0.27 -4.30
CA LYS A 216 1.37 0.78 -4.97
C LYS A 216 0.96 1.88 -3.98
N LEU A 217 0.56 1.53 -2.76
CA LEU A 217 0.29 2.51 -1.70
C LEU A 217 1.54 3.32 -1.32
N PHE A 218 2.70 2.66 -1.24
CA PHE A 218 3.98 3.32 -0.97
C PHE A 218 4.36 4.32 -2.06
N PHE A 219 4.21 3.94 -3.33
CA PHE A 219 4.53 4.84 -4.44
C PHE A 219 3.44 5.88 -4.71
N PHE A 220 2.20 5.62 -4.30
CA PHE A 220 1.16 6.64 -4.22
C PHE A 220 1.56 7.76 -3.24
N PHE A 221 2.07 7.43 -2.06
CA PHE A 221 2.67 8.44 -1.17
C PHE A 221 3.86 9.15 -1.83
N SER A 222 4.75 8.40 -2.50
CA SER A 222 5.91 8.97 -3.20
C SER A 222 5.52 9.97 -4.30
N TYR A 223 4.38 9.76 -4.96
CA TYR A 223 3.81 10.73 -5.92
C TYR A 223 3.51 12.09 -5.29
N PHE A 224 3.14 12.16 -4.00
CA PHE A 224 2.98 13.45 -3.33
C PHE A 224 4.30 13.95 -2.76
N LYS A 225 5.13 13.05 -2.24
CA LYS A 225 6.46 13.40 -1.70
C LYS A 225 7.34 14.14 -2.70
N TRP A 226 7.29 13.83 -4.01
CA TRP A 226 8.12 14.58 -4.97
C TRP A 226 7.68 16.05 -5.12
N ARG A 227 6.39 16.34 -4.95
CA ARG A 227 5.86 17.71 -5.06
C ARG A 227 6.36 18.58 -3.92
N TYR A 228 6.51 18.00 -2.72
CA TYR A 228 7.17 18.66 -1.60
C TYR A 228 8.60 19.09 -1.98
N PHE A 229 9.40 18.18 -2.55
CA PHE A 229 10.75 18.53 -3.02
C PHE A 229 10.76 19.51 -4.19
N ASN A 230 9.77 19.44 -5.09
CA ASN A 230 9.65 20.42 -6.18
C ASN A 230 9.37 21.84 -5.65
N ASN A 231 8.47 21.96 -4.66
CA ASN A 231 8.19 23.24 -4.02
C ASN A 231 9.40 23.77 -3.24
N PHE A 232 10.17 22.89 -2.60
CA PHE A 232 11.44 23.23 -1.97
C PHE A 232 12.43 23.85 -3.00
N ILE A 233 12.50 23.30 -4.21
CA ILE A 233 13.32 23.84 -5.31
C ILE A 233 12.83 25.23 -5.73
N ASP A 234 11.52 25.39 -5.95
CA ASP A 234 10.96 26.67 -6.36
C ASP A 234 11.23 27.78 -5.33
N SER A 235 11.20 27.43 -4.04
CA SER A 235 11.47 28.35 -2.92
C SER A 235 12.92 28.86 -2.87
N TYR A 236 13.88 28.06 -3.32
CA TYR A 236 15.30 28.46 -3.45
C TYR A 236 15.55 29.41 -4.64
N SER A 237 14.59 29.49 -5.56
CA SER A 237 14.76 30.16 -6.86
C SER A 237 14.12 31.54 -6.96
N ALA A 238 13.31 31.94 -5.96
CA ALA A 238 12.48 33.13 -5.97
C ALA A 238 12.81 34.08 -4.80
N ASP A 239 12.79 35.38 -5.10
CA ASP A 239 12.82 36.46 -4.10
C ASP A 239 11.64 36.28 -3.13
N THR A 240 11.93 36.41 -1.83
CA THR A 240 11.27 35.78 -0.67
C THR A 240 9.80 36.18 -0.36
N SER A 241 9.01 36.64 -1.33
CA SER A 241 7.63 37.11 -1.11
C SER A 241 6.51 36.10 -1.45
N TYR A 242 6.84 34.95 -2.06
CA TYR A 242 5.87 33.93 -2.52
C TYR A 242 5.85 32.64 -1.67
N HIS A 243 6.28 32.70 -0.41
CA HIS A 243 6.36 31.52 0.47
C HIS A 243 5.02 31.07 1.09
N ASN A 244 3.91 31.74 0.76
CA ASN A 244 2.60 31.30 1.23
C ASN A 244 2.05 30.14 0.36
N SER A 245 2.12 28.94 0.94
CA SER A 245 1.22 27.80 0.69
C SER A 245 1.05 27.34 -0.77
N ARG A 246 2.06 26.68 -1.35
CA ARG A 246 1.82 25.77 -2.49
C ARG A 246 1.31 24.41 -1.98
N GLN A 247 0.19 24.44 -1.27
CA GLN A 247 -0.53 23.22 -0.86
C GLN A 247 -0.77 22.34 -2.09
N PHE A 248 -0.50 21.04 -1.98
CA PHE A 248 -0.75 20.13 -3.09
C PHE A 248 -2.23 19.76 -3.12
N ILE A 249 -2.92 20.01 -4.24
CA ILE A 249 -4.33 19.64 -4.40
C ILE A 249 -4.45 18.27 -5.07
N CYS A 250 -4.85 17.26 -4.30
CA CYS A 250 -5.25 15.95 -4.79
C CYS A 250 -6.70 16.01 -5.28
N ILE A 251 -6.89 15.96 -6.60
CA ILE A 251 -8.22 15.90 -7.22
C ILE A 251 -8.59 14.42 -7.39
N VAL A 252 -9.62 13.99 -6.64
CA VAL A 252 -9.94 12.56 -6.48
C VAL A 252 -10.74 11.96 -7.65
N ASN A 253 -11.46 12.80 -8.41
CA ASN A 253 -12.36 12.37 -9.49
C ASN A 253 -12.06 13.02 -10.86
N GLY A 254 -10.86 13.59 -11.06
CA GLY A 254 -10.44 14.19 -12.34
C GLY A 254 -9.66 13.21 -13.24
N ASN A 255 -10.27 12.70 -14.30
CA ASN A 255 -9.73 11.61 -15.15
C ASN A 255 -8.26 11.77 -15.57
N LYS A 256 -7.88 12.91 -16.18
CA LYS A 256 -6.51 13.10 -16.72
C LYS A 256 -5.43 13.07 -15.63
N ARG A 257 -5.71 13.63 -14.44
CA ARG A 257 -4.74 13.63 -13.33
C ARG A 257 -4.61 12.27 -12.68
N ILE A 258 -5.67 11.46 -12.70
CA ILE A 258 -5.68 10.13 -12.08
C ILE A 258 -4.86 9.14 -12.91
N GLU A 259 -5.00 9.16 -14.24
CA GLU A 259 -4.18 8.30 -15.10
C GLU A 259 -2.68 8.61 -14.99
N ASP A 260 -2.32 9.90 -14.86
CA ASP A 260 -0.94 10.30 -14.55
C ASP A 260 -0.44 9.74 -13.21
N ILE A 261 -1.30 9.72 -12.17
CA ILE A 261 -0.96 9.13 -10.86
C ILE A 261 -0.72 7.63 -11.02
N LYS A 262 -1.68 6.90 -11.62
CA LYS A 262 -1.58 5.45 -11.81
C LYS A 262 -0.30 5.07 -12.56
N THR A 263 -0.03 5.74 -13.68
CA THR A 263 1.14 5.49 -14.53
C THR A 263 2.44 5.69 -13.75
N VAL A 264 2.53 6.76 -12.95
CA VAL A 264 3.71 7.03 -12.12
C VAL A 264 3.85 5.99 -11.01
N VAL A 265 2.75 5.63 -10.35
CA VAL A 265 2.75 4.64 -9.26
C VAL A 265 3.20 3.27 -9.77
N GLU A 266 2.66 2.83 -10.91
CA GLU A 266 3.03 1.57 -11.55
C GLU A 266 4.48 1.57 -12.01
N SER A 267 4.93 2.66 -12.66
CA SER A 267 6.32 2.79 -13.10
C SER A 267 7.30 2.76 -11.93
N LEU A 268 7.01 3.44 -10.82
CA LEU A 268 7.85 3.43 -9.62
C LEU A 268 7.89 2.06 -8.96
N SER A 269 6.73 1.39 -8.87
CA SER A 269 6.64 0.03 -8.34
C SER A 269 7.48 -0.94 -9.16
N SER A 270 7.39 -0.86 -10.48
CA SER A 270 8.20 -1.69 -11.38
C SER A 270 9.69 -1.37 -11.28
N ASP A 271 10.08 -0.09 -11.22
CA ASP A 271 11.47 0.33 -11.09
C ASP A 271 12.11 -0.16 -9.78
N VAL A 272 11.38 -0.19 -8.67
CA VAL A 272 11.88 -0.77 -7.40
C VAL A 272 11.92 -2.29 -7.44
N ASN A 273 10.87 -2.94 -7.95
CA ASN A 273 10.83 -4.40 -8.04
C ASN A 273 11.97 -4.95 -8.91
N ALA A 274 12.29 -4.28 -10.03
CA ALA A 274 13.42 -4.63 -10.89
C ALA A 274 14.80 -4.45 -10.24
N LYS A 275 14.87 -3.85 -9.05
CA LYS A 275 16.10 -3.69 -8.26
C LYS A 275 16.22 -4.69 -7.13
N PHE A 276 15.15 -5.40 -6.79
CA PHE A 276 15.19 -6.47 -5.81
C PHE A 276 15.65 -7.77 -6.47
N THR A 277 16.55 -8.49 -5.79
CA THR A 277 16.74 -9.92 -6.07
C THR A 277 15.65 -10.72 -5.38
N ASP A 278 15.40 -11.95 -5.81
CA ASP A 278 14.44 -12.86 -5.16
C ASP A 278 14.69 -12.98 -3.66
N GLN A 279 15.96 -13.11 -3.27
CA GLN A 279 16.37 -13.19 -1.86
C GLN A 279 16.02 -11.90 -1.10
N ARG A 280 16.22 -10.72 -1.70
CA ARG A 280 15.89 -9.44 -1.06
C ARG A 280 14.39 -9.22 -0.97
N TYR A 281 13.65 -9.59 -2.00
CA TYR A 281 12.20 -9.52 -1.97
C TYR A 281 11.62 -10.46 -0.90
N LYS A 282 12.18 -11.67 -0.77
CA LYS A 282 11.85 -12.61 0.32
C LYS A 282 12.11 -12.00 1.70
N GLU A 283 13.25 -11.33 1.91
CA GLU A 283 13.57 -10.65 3.17
C GLU A 283 12.56 -9.53 3.50
N VAL A 284 12.19 -8.72 2.50
CA VAL A 284 11.14 -7.69 2.64
C VAL A 284 9.82 -8.34 3.05
N LEU A 285 9.38 -9.36 2.32
CA LEU A 285 8.12 -10.05 2.61
C LEU A 285 8.14 -10.67 4.01
N LYS A 286 9.25 -11.30 4.43
CA LYS A 286 9.44 -11.88 5.77
C LYS A 286 9.26 -10.84 6.86
N PHE A 287 9.90 -9.68 6.70
CA PHE A 287 9.80 -8.58 7.65
C PHE A 287 8.37 -8.04 7.75
N ILE A 288 7.69 -7.88 6.61
CA ILE A 288 6.33 -7.37 6.56
C ILE A 288 5.33 -8.38 7.16
N SER A 289 5.51 -9.68 6.90
CA SER A 289 4.61 -10.73 7.41
C SER A 289 4.82 -11.09 8.86
N GLU A 290 5.99 -10.84 9.43
CA GLU A 290 6.51 -11.56 10.59
C GLU A 290 5.46 -11.81 11.67
N LYS A 291 4.75 -10.76 12.10
CA LYS A 291 3.71 -10.81 13.13
C LYS A 291 2.47 -11.64 12.74
N PHE A 292 2.08 -11.65 11.47
CA PHE A 292 0.98 -12.48 10.97
C PHE A 292 1.38 -13.94 10.89
N VAL A 293 2.54 -14.18 10.28
CA VAL A 293 3.05 -15.53 10.03
C VAL A 293 3.37 -16.25 11.34
N ALA A 294 3.94 -15.56 12.33
CA ALA A 294 4.21 -16.10 13.66
C ALA A 294 2.93 -16.59 14.37
N LYS A 295 1.76 -15.99 14.10
CA LYS A 295 0.49 -16.42 14.69
C LYS A 295 -0.09 -17.66 14.01
N VAL A 296 0.25 -17.91 12.75
CA VAL A 296 -0.45 -18.90 11.93
C VAL A 296 0.39 -20.14 11.63
N LEU A 297 1.69 -19.99 11.39
CA LEU A 297 2.55 -21.12 11.08
C LEU A 297 2.79 -22.02 12.29
N LYS A 298 2.88 -23.34 12.05
CA LYS A 298 3.26 -24.31 13.09
C LYS A 298 4.71 -24.13 13.54
N ASN A 299 5.60 -23.84 12.58
CA ASN A 299 7.03 -23.73 12.80
C ASN A 299 7.54 -22.35 12.33
N PRO A 300 8.44 -21.69 13.08
CA PRO A 300 9.05 -20.41 12.68
C PRO A 300 9.77 -20.46 11.32
N ASN A 301 10.38 -21.61 10.99
CA ASN A 301 11.05 -21.83 9.70
C ASN A 301 10.09 -22.05 8.53
N GLY A 302 8.80 -22.29 8.80
CA GLY A 302 7.79 -22.56 7.77
C GLY A 302 7.62 -21.42 6.77
N PHE A 303 8.03 -20.19 7.14
CA PHE A 303 8.01 -19.07 6.21
C PHE A 303 8.99 -19.24 5.05
N ASP A 304 10.19 -19.75 5.33
CA ASP A 304 11.18 -19.93 4.27
C ASP A 304 10.78 -21.07 3.33
N GLU A 305 10.15 -22.11 3.88
CA GLU A 305 9.59 -23.25 3.15
C GLU A 305 8.45 -22.86 2.21
N ILE A 306 7.67 -21.82 2.54
CA ILE A 306 6.61 -21.29 1.68
C ILE A 306 7.15 -20.85 0.31
N PHE A 307 8.34 -20.24 0.28
CA PHE A 307 8.97 -19.80 -0.98
C PHE A 307 9.53 -20.97 -1.79
N ASP A 308 9.60 -22.16 -1.21
CA ASP A 308 9.99 -23.39 -1.91
C ASP A 308 8.77 -24.18 -2.40
N PHE A 309 7.56 -23.58 -2.42
CA PHE A 309 6.34 -24.24 -2.88
C PHE A 309 6.50 -24.87 -4.28
N GLU A 310 7.03 -24.12 -5.26
CA GLU A 310 7.21 -24.64 -6.63
C GLU A 310 8.09 -25.90 -6.67
N LYS A 311 9.13 -25.97 -5.83
CA LYS A 311 10.01 -27.14 -5.72
C LYS A 311 9.31 -28.33 -5.09
N ASN A 312 8.30 -28.07 -4.26
CA ASN A 312 7.58 -29.07 -3.49
C ASN A 312 6.23 -29.45 -4.11
N ILE A 313 5.79 -28.78 -5.19
CA ILE A 313 4.43 -28.92 -5.73
C ILE A 313 4.07 -30.37 -6.06
N SER A 314 5.03 -31.16 -6.57
CA SER A 314 4.85 -32.58 -6.90
C SER A 314 4.50 -33.45 -5.68
N ASN A 315 4.90 -33.05 -4.48
CA ASN A 315 4.58 -33.77 -3.23
C ASN A 315 3.12 -33.60 -2.80
N PHE A 316 2.41 -32.64 -3.40
CA PHE A 316 1.02 -32.29 -3.09
C PHE A 316 0.08 -32.60 -4.25
N GLN A 317 0.61 -32.84 -5.45
CA GLN A 317 -0.17 -33.32 -6.58
C GLN A 317 -0.69 -34.73 -6.31
N ASN A 318 -1.97 -34.96 -6.63
CA ASN A 318 -2.68 -36.25 -6.46
C ASN A 318 -3.02 -36.65 -5.02
N LYS A 319 -3.02 -35.72 -4.06
CA LYS A 319 -3.62 -35.99 -2.74
C LYS A 319 -5.14 -36.16 -2.86
N PRO A 320 -5.77 -37.01 -2.03
CA PRO A 320 -7.23 -37.06 -1.94
C PRO A 320 -7.77 -35.68 -1.62
N GLU A 321 -8.88 -35.31 -2.26
CA GLU A 321 -9.50 -34.00 -2.05
C GLU A 321 -9.84 -33.79 -0.57
N ASP A 322 -9.34 -32.69 0.00
CA ASP A 322 -9.70 -32.31 1.36
C ASP A 322 -11.21 -32.02 1.41
N PRO A 323 -11.99 -32.72 2.24
CA PRO A 323 -13.43 -32.48 2.36
C PRO A 323 -13.76 -31.07 2.88
N ASN A 324 -12.78 -30.33 3.41
CA ASN A 324 -12.92 -28.96 3.88
C ASN A 324 -12.46 -27.92 2.83
N PHE A 325 -12.07 -28.34 1.62
CA PHE A 325 -11.68 -27.41 0.57
C PHE A 325 -12.84 -26.44 0.25
N PRO A 326 -12.61 -25.11 0.24
CA PRO A 326 -13.69 -24.15 0.00
C PRO A 326 -14.24 -24.23 -1.43
N LEU A 327 -15.44 -24.79 -1.59
CA LEU A 327 -16.10 -24.97 -2.88
C LEU A 327 -16.34 -23.66 -3.65
N VAL A 328 -16.36 -22.52 -2.97
CA VAL A 328 -16.49 -21.20 -3.60
C VAL A 328 -15.36 -20.92 -4.60
N PHE A 329 -14.15 -21.44 -4.36
CA PHE A 329 -13.04 -21.27 -5.31
C PHE A 329 -13.27 -22.03 -6.62
N LEU A 330 -13.93 -23.19 -6.57
CA LEU A 330 -14.32 -23.94 -7.77
C LEU A 330 -15.38 -23.19 -8.60
N GLN A 331 -16.22 -22.40 -7.93
CA GLN A 331 -17.25 -21.60 -8.60
C GLN A 331 -16.68 -20.34 -9.25
N LEU A 332 -15.55 -19.83 -8.75
CA LEU A 332 -14.89 -18.63 -9.25
C LEU A 332 -13.87 -18.90 -10.36
N LEU A 333 -13.29 -20.10 -10.41
CA LEU A 333 -12.24 -20.46 -11.36
C LEU A 333 -12.80 -21.32 -12.50
N CYS A 334 -12.60 -20.88 -13.73
CA CYS A 334 -13.13 -21.58 -14.92
C CYS A 334 -12.15 -22.60 -15.51
N GLU A 335 -10.85 -22.47 -15.24
CA GLU A 335 -9.83 -23.36 -15.80
C GLU A 335 -9.46 -24.48 -14.82
N GLU A 336 -9.48 -25.73 -15.31
CA GLU A 336 -9.16 -26.91 -14.49
C GLU A 336 -7.72 -26.86 -13.95
N SER A 337 -6.78 -26.30 -14.71
CA SER A 337 -5.40 -26.05 -14.29
C SER A 337 -5.31 -25.15 -13.06
N ASP A 338 -6.12 -24.09 -13.02
CA ASP A 338 -6.14 -23.14 -11.90
C ASP A 338 -6.75 -23.79 -10.65
N VAL A 339 -7.81 -24.58 -10.84
CA VAL A 339 -8.43 -25.36 -9.77
C VAL A 339 -7.43 -26.34 -9.15
N ILE A 340 -6.71 -27.11 -9.98
CA ILE A 340 -5.70 -28.07 -9.51
C ILE A 340 -4.57 -27.35 -8.76
N PHE A 341 -4.09 -26.24 -9.29
CA PHE A 341 -3.05 -25.43 -8.65
C PHE A 341 -3.51 -24.94 -7.28
N ILE A 342 -4.72 -24.38 -7.19
CA ILE A 342 -5.29 -23.87 -5.94
C ILE A 342 -5.49 -24.98 -4.91
N LYS A 343 -6.00 -26.16 -5.30
CA LYS A 343 -6.12 -27.30 -4.38
C LYS A 343 -4.75 -27.72 -3.83
N THR A 344 -3.76 -27.83 -4.72
CA THR A 344 -2.39 -28.19 -4.36
C THR A 344 -1.77 -27.17 -3.40
N LEU A 345 -1.99 -25.88 -3.65
CA LEU A 345 -1.56 -24.79 -2.77
C LEU A 345 -2.26 -24.88 -1.41
N TYR A 346 -3.58 -25.08 -1.38
CA TYR A 346 -4.34 -25.23 -0.14
C TYR A 346 -3.80 -26.36 0.75
N ASP A 347 -3.56 -27.55 0.19
CA ASP A 347 -3.02 -28.69 0.95
C ASP A 347 -1.62 -28.43 1.50
N PHE A 348 -0.75 -27.81 0.68
CA PHE A 348 0.58 -27.38 1.11
C PHE A 348 0.50 -26.45 2.33
N LEU A 349 -0.40 -25.48 2.29
CA LEU A 349 -0.56 -24.50 3.35
C LEU A 349 -1.16 -25.09 4.62
N LYS A 350 -2.11 -25.99 4.49
CA LYS A 350 -2.69 -26.70 5.63
C LYS A 350 -1.62 -27.46 6.43
N GLU A 351 -0.61 -28.02 5.75
CA GLU A 351 0.51 -28.68 6.43
C GLU A 351 1.37 -27.69 7.24
N LYS A 352 1.57 -26.47 6.73
CA LYS A 352 2.42 -25.44 7.37
C LYS A 352 1.73 -24.64 8.47
N THR A 353 0.40 -24.69 8.55
CA THR A 353 -0.42 -23.84 9.44
C THR A 353 -1.04 -24.58 10.61
N THR A 354 -1.21 -23.89 11.73
CA THR A 354 -1.90 -24.44 12.90
C THR A 354 -3.38 -24.72 12.58
N GLU A 355 -3.92 -25.80 13.15
CA GLU A 355 -5.26 -26.33 12.81
C GLU A 355 -6.40 -25.31 12.96
N GLN A 356 -6.26 -24.39 13.92
CA GLN A 356 -7.23 -23.32 14.16
C GLN A 356 -7.48 -22.42 12.93
N TYR A 357 -6.52 -22.38 11.98
CA TYR A 357 -6.63 -21.58 10.76
C TYR A 357 -7.05 -22.36 9.52
N HIS A 358 -7.19 -23.69 9.58
CA HIS A 358 -7.51 -24.51 8.39
C HIS A 358 -8.89 -24.19 7.79
N LYS A 359 -9.80 -23.60 8.58
CA LYS A 359 -11.14 -23.19 8.14
C LYS A 359 -11.20 -21.82 7.46
N TYR A 360 -10.09 -21.07 7.44
CA TYR A 360 -10.00 -19.70 6.95
C TYR A 360 -9.05 -19.60 5.76
#